data_AF-A0AAW9F343-F1
#
_entry.id   AF-A0AAW9F343-F1
#
_cell.length_a   1.000
_cell.length_b   1.000
_cell.length_c   1.000
_cell.angle_alpha   90.00
_cell.angle_beta   90.00
_cell.angle_gamma   90.00
#
_symmetry.space_group_name_H-M   'P 1'
#
loop_
_entity.id
_entity.type
_entity.pdbx_description
1 polymer ?
#
loop_
_entity_poly.entity_id
_entity_poly.type
_entity_poly.pdbx_seq_one_letter_code
_entity_poly.pdbx_strand_id
1 'polypeptide(L)'
;MGDAMLLGFQQMIDAERAGQTWLNSVPVVDGLLGELQQVAWKARVQEAMGEISAATRAYKIGAKVGELVQIFDGRHPGYAVIPWNTDPGQMKGHLINTYWCDSEPEDAPTIADVLERTLDDCAAASVFGVESLLRGCHPALRRTADQVADDLQDTRHRTGACLMGLPPAIYEGMAWKAVH
;
A
#
# COMPACT_ATOMS: atom_id res chain seq x y z
N MET A 1 -16.02 18.80 5.70
CA MET A 1 -14.85 17.91 5.60
C MET A 1 -14.17 17.65 6.96
N GLY A 2 -14.03 18.64 7.85
CA GLY A 2 -13.35 18.47 9.15
C GLY A 2 -14.01 17.48 10.12
N ASP A 3 -15.34 17.53 10.29
CA ASP A 3 -16.03 16.71 11.31
C ASP A 3 -16.10 15.21 10.99
N ALA A 4 -16.23 14.84 9.70
CA ALA A 4 -16.24 13.43 9.27
C ALA A 4 -14.84 12.79 9.41
N MET A 5 -13.80 13.57 9.13
CA MET A 5 -12.40 13.14 9.29
C MET A 5 -12.08 12.91 10.79
N LEU A 6 -12.51 13.83 11.67
CA LEU A 6 -12.41 13.70 13.13
C LEU A 6 -13.17 12.49 13.68
N LEU A 7 -14.35 12.17 13.14
CA LEU A 7 -15.14 11.01 13.56
C LEU A 7 -14.46 9.69 13.17
N GLY A 8 -13.93 9.58 11.94
CA GLY A 8 -13.18 8.40 11.51
C GLY A 8 -11.89 8.19 12.31
N PHE A 9 -11.20 9.29 12.66
CA PHE A 9 -10.04 9.24 13.56
C PHE A 9 -10.39 8.79 14.97
N GLN A 10 -11.47 9.32 15.54
CA GLN A 10 -11.91 8.93 16.88
C GLN A 10 -12.34 7.45 16.91
N GLN A 11 -13.03 6.99 15.86
CA GLN A 11 -13.39 5.58 15.69
C GLN A 11 -12.17 4.67 15.55
N MET A 12 -11.12 5.08 14.82
CA MET A 12 -9.84 4.36 14.78
C MET A 12 -9.18 4.24 16.16
N ILE A 13 -9.10 5.35 16.90
CA ILE A 13 -8.46 5.40 18.23
C ILE A 13 -9.25 4.55 19.25
N ASP A 14 -10.58 4.63 19.21
CA ASP A 14 -11.44 3.88 20.11
C ASP A 14 -11.48 2.38 19.76
N ALA A 15 -11.37 2.03 18.47
CA ALA A 15 -11.19 0.67 17.99
C ALA A 15 -9.87 0.03 18.45
N GLU A 16 -8.75 0.76 18.32
CA GLU A 16 -7.45 0.31 18.84
C GLU A 16 -7.53 0.05 20.35
N ARG A 17 -8.18 0.95 21.10
CA ARG A 17 -8.40 0.78 22.54
C ARG A 17 -9.29 -0.41 22.88
N ALA A 18 -10.21 -0.80 22.00
CA ALA A 18 -11.11 -1.93 22.18
C ALA A 18 -10.53 -3.27 21.71
N GLY A 19 -9.31 -3.29 21.14
CA GLY A 19 -8.67 -4.52 20.64
C GLY A 19 -9.39 -5.16 19.44
N GLN A 20 -10.14 -4.37 18.67
CA GLN A 20 -10.85 -4.85 17.49
C GLN A 20 -9.97 -4.73 16.25
N THR A 21 -9.85 -5.81 15.47
CA THR A 21 -9.13 -5.82 14.20
C THR A 21 -10.06 -5.40 13.06
N TRP A 22 -9.71 -4.30 12.38
CA TRP A 22 -10.45 -3.77 11.24
C TRP A 22 -9.60 -3.89 9.97
N LEU A 23 -10.25 -4.01 8.81
CA LEU A 23 -9.55 -4.22 7.55
C LEU A 23 -8.65 -3.04 7.18
N ASN A 24 -9.12 -1.83 7.46
CA ASN A 24 -8.38 -0.59 7.28
C ASN A 24 -7.73 -0.10 8.59
N SER A 25 -7.31 -1.00 9.48
CA SER A 25 -6.46 -0.64 10.62
C SER A 25 -4.99 -0.61 10.21
N VAL A 26 -4.19 0.23 10.86
CA VAL A 26 -2.76 0.37 10.53
C VAL A 26 -2.01 -0.96 10.55
N PRO A 27 -2.17 -1.85 11.55
CA PRO A 27 -1.46 -3.13 11.56
C PRO A 27 -1.84 -4.05 10.38
N VAL A 28 -3.11 -4.04 9.97
CA VAL A 28 -3.59 -4.86 8.85
C VAL A 28 -3.09 -4.29 7.52
N VAL A 29 -3.24 -2.99 7.30
CA VAL A 29 -2.78 -2.34 6.08
C VAL A 29 -1.27 -2.45 5.93
N ASP A 30 -0.50 -2.18 7.00
CA ASP A 30 0.96 -2.28 6.96
C ASP A 30 1.43 -3.72 6.70
N GLY A 31 0.77 -4.71 7.31
CA GLY A 31 1.04 -6.13 7.07
C GLY A 31 0.81 -6.53 5.61
N LEU A 32 -0.33 -6.16 5.04
CA LEU A 32 -0.68 -6.45 3.63
C LEU A 32 0.30 -5.79 2.65
N LEU A 33 0.69 -4.54 2.92
CA LEU A 33 1.68 -3.83 2.10
C LEU A 33 3.09 -4.41 2.27
N GLY A 34 3.46 -4.83 3.48
CA GLY A 34 4.71 -5.53 3.74
C GLY A 34 4.81 -6.85 2.98
N GLU A 35 3.73 -7.64 2.93
CA GLU A 35 3.65 -8.85 2.12
C GLU A 35 3.81 -8.55 0.62
N LEU A 36 3.17 -7.51 0.11
CA LEU A 36 3.31 -7.09 -1.29
C LEU A 36 4.76 -6.76 -1.63
N GLN A 37 5.40 -5.93 -0.79
CA GLN A 37 6.80 -5.55 -0.95
C GLN A 37 7.72 -6.78 -0.91
N GLN A 38 7.45 -7.73 0.00
CA GLN A 38 8.19 -8.99 0.09
C GLN A 38 8.05 -9.84 -1.17
N VAL A 39 6.83 -9.97 -1.73
CA VAL A 39 6.59 -10.70 -2.98
C VAL A 39 7.33 -10.06 -4.14
N ALA A 40 7.24 -8.72 -4.27
CA ALA A 40 7.90 -7.97 -5.34
C ALA A 40 9.42 -8.06 -5.25
N TRP A 41 9.97 -7.88 -4.04
CA TRP A 41 11.41 -8.06 -3.76
C TRP A 41 11.89 -9.44 -4.16
N LYS A 42 11.23 -10.49 -3.65
CA LYS A 42 11.60 -11.88 -3.93
C LYS A 42 11.53 -12.16 -5.43
N ALA A 43 10.45 -11.78 -6.10
CA ALA A 43 10.30 -12.00 -7.53
C ALA A 43 11.41 -11.31 -8.34
N ARG A 44 11.81 -10.08 -7.96
CA ARG A 44 12.90 -9.37 -8.63
C ARG A 44 14.27 -10.00 -8.39
N VAL A 45 14.55 -10.48 -7.18
CA VAL A 45 15.77 -11.24 -6.87
C VAL A 45 15.83 -12.53 -7.70
N GLN A 46 14.75 -13.29 -7.77
CA GLN A 46 14.68 -14.52 -8.56
C GLN A 46 14.93 -14.25 -10.06
N GLU A 47 14.37 -13.16 -10.60
CA GLU A 47 14.66 -12.72 -11.97
C GLU A 47 16.14 -12.37 -12.15
N ALA A 48 16.72 -11.60 -11.21
CA ALA A 48 18.14 -11.21 -11.27
C ALA A 48 19.09 -12.42 -11.24
N MET A 49 18.69 -13.49 -10.56
CA MET A 49 19.41 -14.76 -10.48
C MET A 49 19.16 -15.69 -11.68
N GLY A 50 18.25 -15.31 -12.59
CA GLY A 50 17.87 -16.14 -13.74
C GLY A 50 16.97 -17.32 -13.39
N GLU A 51 16.37 -17.35 -12.20
CA GLU A 51 15.47 -18.43 -11.76
C GLU A 51 14.08 -18.33 -12.38
N ILE A 52 13.63 -17.11 -12.69
CA ILE A 52 12.35 -16.85 -13.34
C ILE A 52 12.50 -15.81 -14.46
N SER A 53 11.55 -15.80 -15.40
CA SER A 53 11.49 -14.77 -16.44
C SER A 53 10.88 -13.47 -15.93
N ALA A 54 11.09 -12.38 -16.66
CA ALA A 54 10.43 -11.10 -16.44
C ALA A 54 8.90 -11.22 -16.45
N ALA A 55 8.35 -12.07 -17.34
CA ALA A 55 6.91 -12.34 -17.41
C ALA A 55 6.40 -13.04 -16.14
N THR A 56 7.14 -14.02 -15.62
CA THR A 56 6.77 -14.70 -14.37
C THR A 56 6.87 -13.75 -13.17
N ARG A 57 7.85 -12.85 -13.14
CA ARG A 57 7.92 -11.79 -12.12
C ARG A 57 6.69 -10.89 -12.19
N ALA A 58 6.39 -10.35 -13.36
CA ALA A 58 5.22 -9.48 -13.57
C ALA A 58 3.92 -10.18 -13.15
N TYR A 59 3.75 -11.45 -13.50
CA TYR A 59 2.61 -12.25 -13.07
C TYR A 59 2.52 -12.39 -11.54
N LYS A 60 3.62 -12.72 -10.85
CA LYS A 60 3.62 -12.86 -9.38
C LYS A 60 3.25 -11.57 -8.67
N ILE A 61 3.78 -10.44 -9.14
CA ILE A 61 3.48 -9.12 -8.57
C ILE A 61 2.02 -8.75 -8.86
N GLY A 62 1.59 -8.83 -10.12
CA GLY A 62 0.22 -8.52 -10.51
C GLY A 62 -0.82 -9.41 -9.83
N ALA A 63 -0.51 -10.68 -9.57
CA ALA A 63 -1.38 -11.57 -8.80
C ALA A 63 -1.56 -11.09 -7.35
N LYS A 64 -0.49 -10.65 -6.68
CA LYS A 64 -0.59 -10.11 -5.31
C LYS A 64 -1.29 -8.75 -5.30
N VAL A 65 -1.03 -7.89 -6.28
CA VAL A 65 -1.77 -6.63 -6.45
C VAL A 65 -3.26 -6.91 -6.63
N GLY A 66 -3.65 -7.82 -7.53
CA GLY A 66 -5.04 -8.19 -7.76
C GLY A 66 -5.73 -8.84 -6.54
N GLU A 67 -4.99 -9.56 -5.71
CA GLU A 67 -5.47 -10.04 -4.40
C GLU A 67 -5.77 -8.86 -3.46
N LEU A 68 -4.83 -7.92 -3.32
CA LEU A 68 -4.99 -6.75 -2.44
C LEU A 68 -6.11 -5.81 -2.93
N VAL A 69 -6.27 -5.62 -4.24
CA VAL A 69 -7.42 -4.88 -4.81
C VAL A 69 -8.73 -5.54 -4.37
N GLN A 70 -8.84 -6.86 -4.45
CA GLN A 70 -10.05 -7.56 -3.98
C GLN A 70 -10.26 -7.40 -2.47
N ILE A 71 -9.19 -7.36 -1.68
CA ILE A 71 -9.28 -7.12 -0.23
C ILE A 71 -9.82 -5.73 0.05
N PHE A 72 -9.19 -4.69 -0.51
CA PHE A 72 -9.60 -3.29 -0.29
C PHE A 72 -10.92 -2.91 -0.99
N ASP A 73 -11.38 -3.70 -1.96
CA ASP A 73 -12.74 -3.60 -2.50
C ASP A 73 -13.79 -4.35 -1.66
N GLY A 74 -13.39 -5.10 -0.63
CA GLY A 74 -14.28 -5.94 0.17
C GLY A 74 -14.83 -7.17 -0.56
N ARG A 75 -14.17 -7.58 -1.66
CA ARG A 75 -14.56 -8.75 -2.48
C ARG A 75 -13.81 -10.03 -2.10
N HIS A 76 -12.72 -9.92 -1.34
CA HIS A 76 -11.89 -11.07 -0.97
C HIS A 76 -12.54 -11.90 0.15
N PRO A 77 -12.85 -13.20 -0.06
CA PRO A 77 -13.61 -14.01 0.88
C PRO A 77 -12.89 -14.21 2.23
N GLY A 78 -11.56 -14.30 2.23
CA GLY A 78 -10.77 -14.43 3.46
C GLY A 78 -10.75 -13.17 4.35
N TYR A 79 -11.12 -12.01 3.79
CA TYR A 79 -11.12 -10.72 4.49
C TYR A 79 -12.53 -10.13 4.65
N ALA A 80 -13.54 -10.72 4.00
CA ALA A 80 -14.93 -10.27 4.06
C ALA A 80 -15.55 -10.36 5.48
N VAL A 81 -14.96 -11.14 6.39
CA VAL A 81 -15.38 -11.25 7.78
C VAL A 81 -14.82 -10.14 8.68
N ILE A 82 -13.80 -9.42 8.19
CA ILE A 82 -13.18 -8.33 8.94
C ILE A 82 -13.96 -7.05 8.66
N PRO A 83 -14.50 -6.38 9.69
CA PRO A 83 -15.28 -5.18 9.48
C PRO A 83 -14.40 -4.01 9.02
N TRP A 84 -15.01 -3.06 8.31
CA TRP A 84 -14.41 -1.78 7.94
C TRP A 84 -14.69 -0.72 8.99
N ASN A 85 -13.67 0.02 9.41
CA ASN A 85 -13.83 1.06 10.43
C ASN A 85 -14.48 2.34 9.86
N THR A 86 -14.37 2.54 8.54
CA THR A 86 -15.00 3.64 7.81
C THR A 86 -15.69 3.09 6.58
N ASP A 87 -16.68 3.82 6.06
CA ASP A 87 -17.30 3.47 4.77
C ASP A 87 -16.22 3.36 3.68
N PRO A 88 -16.11 2.22 2.95
CA PRO A 88 -15.20 2.08 1.81
C PRO A 88 -15.37 3.23 0.78
N GLY A 89 -16.55 3.83 0.68
CA GLY A 89 -16.82 5.04 -0.12
C GLY A 89 -15.96 6.26 0.25
N GLN A 90 -15.55 6.40 1.50
CA GLN A 90 -14.72 7.52 1.95
C GLN A 90 -13.24 7.36 1.56
N MET A 91 -12.70 6.15 1.63
CA MET A 91 -11.37 5.82 1.08
C MET A 91 -11.32 6.15 -0.42
N LYS A 92 -12.37 5.76 -1.14
CA LYS A 92 -12.54 6.00 -2.58
C LYS A 92 -12.55 7.50 -2.91
N GLY A 93 -13.34 8.28 -2.18
CA GLY A 93 -13.37 9.73 -2.35
C GLY A 93 -12.03 10.41 -2.04
N HIS A 94 -11.29 9.90 -1.06
CA HIS A 94 -9.95 10.42 -0.75
C HIS A 94 -8.95 10.10 -1.87
N LEU A 95 -8.89 8.85 -2.34
CA LEU A 95 -7.96 8.44 -3.39
C LEU A 95 -8.15 9.22 -4.70
N ILE A 96 -9.41 9.41 -5.13
CA ILE A 96 -9.72 10.20 -6.33
C ILE A 96 -9.32 11.66 -6.15
N ASN A 97 -9.63 12.27 -5.00
CA ASN A 97 -9.25 13.67 -4.74
C ASN A 97 -7.73 13.86 -4.61
N THR A 98 -7.01 12.92 -3.98
CA THR A 98 -5.57 13.06 -3.73
C THR A 98 -4.76 12.98 -5.02
N TYR A 99 -5.21 12.21 -6.02
CA TYR A 99 -4.41 11.95 -7.22
C TYR A 99 -5.04 12.47 -8.53
N TRP A 100 -6.35 12.76 -8.56
CA TRP A 100 -7.08 13.09 -9.80
C TRP A 100 -8.01 14.32 -9.68
N CYS A 101 -7.72 15.24 -8.75
CA CYS A 101 -8.48 16.49 -8.50
C CYS A 101 -8.83 17.34 -9.74
N ASP A 102 -8.10 17.17 -10.87
CA ASP A 102 -8.22 17.99 -12.08
C ASP A 102 -8.71 17.22 -13.32
N SER A 103 -9.18 15.98 -13.19
CA SER A 103 -9.68 15.21 -14.35
C SER A 103 -11.13 15.55 -14.65
N GLU A 104 -11.48 15.73 -15.92
CA GLU A 104 -12.89 15.83 -16.29
C GLU A 104 -13.63 14.55 -15.86
N PRO A 105 -14.89 14.64 -15.36
CA PRO A 105 -15.59 13.51 -14.75
C PRO A 105 -15.71 12.25 -15.62
N GLU A 106 -15.66 12.43 -16.94
CA GLU A 106 -15.74 11.39 -17.97
C GLU A 106 -14.42 10.63 -18.21
N ASP A 107 -13.29 11.21 -17.79
CA ASP A 107 -11.95 10.60 -17.86
C ASP A 107 -11.44 10.15 -16.48
N ALA A 108 -12.23 10.32 -15.42
CA ALA A 108 -11.84 9.95 -14.07
C ALA A 108 -11.64 8.42 -13.96
N PRO A 109 -10.47 7.95 -13.50
CA PRO A 109 -10.20 6.52 -13.37
C PRO A 109 -11.16 5.87 -12.38
N THR A 110 -11.45 4.58 -12.58
CA THR A 110 -12.24 3.84 -11.59
C THR A 110 -11.43 3.67 -10.31
N ILE A 111 -12.10 3.45 -9.20
CA ILE A 111 -11.44 3.14 -7.93
C ILE A 111 -10.51 1.94 -8.06
N ALA A 112 -10.92 0.92 -8.83
CA ALA A 112 -10.11 -0.26 -9.03
C ALA A 112 -8.79 0.11 -9.73
N ASP A 113 -8.83 0.99 -10.74
CA ASP A 113 -7.64 1.49 -11.43
C ASP A 113 -6.72 2.29 -10.49
N VAL A 114 -7.32 3.11 -9.61
CA VAL A 114 -6.56 3.91 -8.64
C VAL A 114 -5.93 3.04 -7.55
N LEU A 115 -6.67 2.07 -7.02
CA LEU A 115 -6.17 1.10 -6.05
C LEU A 115 -5.05 0.26 -6.64
N GLU A 116 -5.24 -0.26 -7.86
CA GLU A 116 -4.23 -1.04 -8.57
C GLU A 116 -2.94 -0.23 -8.74
N ARG A 117 -3.02 1.01 -9.25
CA ARG A 117 -1.85 1.90 -9.39
C ARG A 117 -1.15 2.20 -8.07
N THR A 118 -1.93 2.49 -7.02
CA THR A 118 -1.40 2.79 -5.68
C THR A 118 -0.62 1.59 -5.10
N LEU A 119 -1.09 0.37 -5.36
CA LEU A 119 -0.44 -0.86 -4.96
C LEU A 119 0.77 -1.20 -5.86
N ASP A 120 0.66 -0.96 -7.16
CA ASP A 120 1.76 -1.11 -8.11
C ASP A 120 2.94 -0.21 -7.74
N ASP A 121 2.70 1.04 -7.33
CA ASP A 121 3.76 1.95 -6.86
C ASP A 121 4.49 1.39 -5.62
N CYS A 122 3.75 0.81 -4.69
CA CYS A 122 4.31 0.16 -3.50
C CYS A 122 5.16 -1.07 -3.86
N ALA A 123 4.70 -1.88 -4.81
CA ALA A 123 5.46 -3.02 -5.33
C ALA A 123 6.70 -2.57 -6.11
N ALA A 124 6.58 -1.51 -6.92
CA ALA A 124 7.64 -0.96 -7.74
C ALA A 124 8.81 -0.49 -6.89
N ALA A 125 8.57 0.16 -5.74
CA ALA A 125 9.62 0.53 -4.80
C ALA A 125 10.50 -0.66 -4.37
N SER A 126 9.92 -1.85 -4.21
CA SER A 126 10.68 -3.08 -3.91
C SER A 126 11.51 -3.56 -5.08
N VAL A 127 10.97 -3.47 -6.30
CA VAL A 127 11.71 -3.79 -7.52
C VAL A 127 12.90 -2.85 -7.69
N PHE A 128 12.68 -1.54 -7.57
CA PHE A 128 13.74 -0.52 -7.65
C PHE A 128 14.77 -0.68 -6.54
N GLY A 129 14.34 -1.02 -5.32
CA GLY A 129 15.21 -1.32 -4.19
C GLY A 129 16.21 -2.42 -4.53
N VAL A 130 15.75 -3.57 -5.07
CA VAL A 130 16.64 -4.63 -5.53
C VAL A 130 17.58 -4.14 -6.64
N GLU A 131 17.05 -3.44 -7.65
CA GLU A 131 17.83 -2.96 -8.79
C GLU A 131 18.95 -2.01 -8.38
N SER A 132 18.69 -1.14 -7.41
CA SER A 132 19.67 -0.20 -6.85
C SER A 132 20.86 -0.90 -6.18
N LEU A 133 20.67 -2.12 -5.70
CA LEU A 133 21.67 -2.93 -5.00
C LEU A 133 22.47 -3.86 -5.94
N LEU A 134 22.00 -4.06 -7.18
CA LEU A 134 22.69 -4.93 -8.13
C LEU A 134 24.01 -4.31 -8.60
N ARG A 135 25.02 -5.17 -8.82
CA ARG A 135 26.35 -4.74 -9.28
C ARG A 135 26.34 -3.98 -10.61
N GLY A 136 25.38 -4.29 -11.49
CA GLY A 136 25.19 -3.62 -12.78
C GLY A 136 24.39 -2.31 -12.72
N CYS A 137 23.96 -1.86 -11.55
CA CYS A 137 23.20 -0.62 -11.40
C CYS A 137 24.04 0.61 -11.78
N HIS A 138 23.41 1.56 -12.47
CA HIS A 138 24.03 2.84 -12.79
C HIS A 138 24.41 3.58 -11.50
N PRO A 139 25.62 4.19 -11.39
CA PRO A 139 26.08 4.81 -10.14
C PRO A 139 25.11 5.85 -9.56
N ALA A 140 24.41 6.60 -10.40
CA ALA A 140 23.42 7.60 -9.96
C ALA A 140 22.15 7.00 -9.32
N LEU A 141 21.87 5.72 -9.55
CA LEU A 141 20.70 5.02 -9.01
C LEU A 141 21.07 4.04 -7.89
N ARG A 142 22.37 3.87 -7.61
CA ARG A 142 22.84 2.95 -6.58
C ARG A 142 22.48 3.48 -5.19
N ARG A 143 21.93 2.62 -4.35
CA ARG A 143 21.59 2.90 -2.95
C ARG A 143 22.35 1.96 -2.02
N THR A 144 22.42 2.33 -0.75
CA THR A 144 22.83 1.43 0.34
C THR A 144 21.64 0.61 0.82
N ALA A 145 21.91 -0.47 1.57
CA ALA A 145 20.83 -1.29 2.15
C ALA A 145 19.93 -0.48 3.08
N ASP A 146 20.52 0.42 3.89
CA ASP A 146 19.78 1.28 4.82
C ASP A 146 18.88 2.26 4.05
N GLN A 147 19.39 2.90 3.00
CA GLN A 147 18.57 3.78 2.16
C GLN A 147 17.42 3.04 1.49
N VAL A 148 17.64 1.80 1.04
CA VAL A 148 16.55 0.99 0.48
C VAL A 148 15.53 0.64 1.54
N ALA A 149 15.95 0.29 2.76
CA ALA A 149 15.03 0.01 3.86
C ALA A 149 14.16 1.23 4.19
N ASP A 150 14.77 2.42 4.26
CA ASP A 150 14.08 3.69 4.48
C ASP A 150 13.08 4.00 3.33
N ASP A 151 13.52 3.88 2.07
CA ASP A 151 12.68 4.13 0.89
C ASP A 151 11.46 3.18 0.86
N LEU A 152 11.64 1.91 1.25
CA LEU A 152 10.56 0.92 1.32
C LEU A 152 9.57 1.24 2.43
N GLN A 153 10.07 1.67 3.59
CA GLN A 153 9.24 2.07 4.71
C GLN A 153 8.43 3.35 4.39
N ASP A 154 9.06 4.38 3.85
CA ASP A 154 8.39 5.62 3.43
C ASP A 154 7.30 5.33 2.39
N THR A 155 7.60 4.54 1.37
CA THR A 155 6.61 4.17 0.35
C THR A 155 5.42 3.43 0.96
N ARG A 156 5.68 2.45 1.84
CA ARG A 156 4.63 1.68 2.51
C ARG A 156 3.76 2.56 3.41
N HIS A 157 4.35 3.49 4.15
CA HIS A 157 3.60 4.44 4.97
C HIS A 157 2.72 5.38 4.14
N ARG A 158 3.24 5.91 3.02
CA ARG A 158 2.46 6.76 2.11
C ARG A 158 1.30 6.00 1.48
N THR A 159 1.55 4.79 0.99
CA THR A 159 0.52 3.91 0.43
C THR A 159 -0.53 3.57 1.49
N GLY A 160 -0.12 3.21 2.71
CA GLY A 160 -1.03 2.90 3.81
C GLY A 160 -1.89 4.09 4.21
N ALA A 161 -1.28 5.29 4.29
CA ALA A 161 -1.99 6.53 4.55
C ALA A 161 -3.05 6.81 3.48
N CYS A 162 -2.73 6.60 2.20
CA CYS A 162 -3.67 6.75 1.10
C CYS A 162 -4.84 5.76 1.20
N LEU A 163 -4.56 4.48 1.49
CA LEU A 163 -5.57 3.43 1.67
C LEU A 163 -6.46 3.65 2.90
N MET A 164 -5.97 4.39 3.90
CA MET A 164 -6.75 4.71 5.09
C MET A 164 -7.41 6.09 5.03
N GLY A 165 -7.15 6.88 3.99
CA GLY A 165 -7.67 8.24 3.88
C GLY A 165 -7.06 9.21 4.91
N LEU A 166 -5.81 8.96 5.32
CA LEU A 166 -5.12 9.73 6.37
C LEU A 166 -3.95 10.52 5.80
N PRO A 167 -3.56 11.64 6.45
CA PRO A 167 -2.26 12.25 6.21
C PRO A 167 -1.10 11.29 6.55
N PRO A 168 -0.02 11.23 5.75
CA PRO A 168 1.12 10.34 6.00
C PRO A 168 1.72 10.46 7.41
N ALA A 169 1.90 11.68 7.92
CA ALA A 169 2.44 11.90 9.26
C ALA A 169 1.58 11.30 10.39
N ILE A 170 0.26 11.21 10.20
CA ILE A 170 -0.63 10.58 11.18
C ILE A 170 -0.50 9.07 11.09
N TYR A 171 -0.49 8.51 9.88
CA TYR A 171 -0.27 7.09 9.67
C TYR A 171 1.06 6.62 10.27
N GLU A 172 2.16 7.35 10.01
CA GLU A 172 3.49 7.09 10.57
C GLU A 172 3.49 7.05 12.10
N GLY A 173 2.86 8.05 12.74
CA GLY A 173 2.77 8.13 14.19
C GLY A 173 1.98 6.97 14.82
N MET A 174 1.05 6.38 14.07
CA MET A 174 0.28 5.20 14.49
C MET A 174 1.03 3.90 14.22
N ALA A 175 1.66 3.78 13.04
CA ALA A 175 2.48 2.62 12.67
C ALA A 175 3.64 2.42 13.65
N TRP A 176 4.27 3.52 14.09
CA TRP A 176 5.32 3.47 15.10
C TRP A 176 4.85 2.87 16.44
N LYS A 177 3.64 3.24 16.91
CA LYS A 177 3.03 2.74 18.15
C LYS A 177 2.53 1.30 18.06
N ALA A 178 2.22 0.80 16.87
CA ALA A 178 1.81 -0.59 16.69
C ALA A 178 2.98 -1.57 16.87
N VAL A 179 4.22 -1.10 16.75
CA VAL A 179 5.45 -1.90 16.78
C VAL A 179 6.21 -1.78 18.11
N HIS A 180 5.93 -0.75 18.93
CA HIS A 180 6.64 -0.43 20.18
C HIS A 180 5.69 -0.26 21.37
#